data_AF-A0A1C7GZD9-F1
#
_entry.id   AF-A0A1C7GZD9-F1
#
_cell.length_a   1.000
_cell.length_b   1.000
_cell.length_c   1.000
_cell.angle_alpha   90.00
_cell.angle_beta   90.00
_cell.angle_gamma   90.00
#
_symmetry.space_group_name_H-M   'P 1'
#
loop_
_entity.id
_entity.type
_entity.pdbx_description
1 polymer ?
#
loop_
_entity_poly.entity_id
_entity_poly.type
_entity_poly.pdbx_seq_one_letter_code
_entity_poly.pdbx_strand_id
1 'polypeptide(L)'
;METSFIPFFAIIAVLIIAFLFASLPQVNHKTRYRVLYAIAIIMLLAVIPISEYMAGGIQNSSNNYLLVLIFDIAVGYFCMYIAALLKFNVLKRKNQALENALTEKQQENVAILLEHQNEKQQALRQRELEWLAGKIKMFTEEEQKAILASACAFAEHGLIITPSITIQLKDTCSQQDIMYFVCSTFFNMGKKRSDIVSFLSQVFPLYFPAGESVLAKKMPGLEKVKERREKENQSK
;
A
#
# COMPACT_ATOMS: atom_id res chain seq x y z
N MET A 1 -8.31 71.25 -16.41
CA MET A 1 -7.29 70.79 -15.45
C MET A 1 -7.57 69.31 -15.21
N GLU A 2 -7.19 68.45 -16.16
CA GLU A 2 -7.67 67.05 -16.27
C GLU A 2 -6.50 66.07 -16.54
N THR A 3 -5.47 66.03 -15.71
CA THR A 3 -4.31 65.16 -16.00
C THR A 3 -3.78 64.32 -14.84
N SER A 4 -4.30 64.46 -13.62
CA SER A 4 -3.76 63.71 -12.47
C SER A 4 -4.54 62.45 -12.06
N PHE A 5 -5.70 62.17 -12.66
CA PHE A 5 -6.52 61.00 -12.34
C PHE A 5 -6.10 59.72 -13.11
N ILE A 6 -5.51 59.88 -14.30
CA ILE A 6 -5.03 58.81 -15.19
C ILE A 6 -3.91 57.95 -14.56
N PRO A 7 -2.87 58.52 -13.90
CA PRO A 7 -1.79 57.70 -13.33
C PRO A 7 -2.26 56.80 -12.18
N PHE A 8 -3.23 57.24 -11.37
CA PHE A 8 -3.75 56.46 -10.24
C PHE A 8 -4.56 55.24 -10.70
N PHE A 9 -5.48 55.42 -11.65
CA PHE A 9 -6.22 54.30 -12.23
C PHE A 9 -5.30 53.33 -12.98
N ALA A 10 -4.25 53.84 -13.65
CA ALA A 10 -3.27 52.99 -14.30
C ALA A 10 -2.49 52.12 -13.30
N ILE A 11 -2.05 52.69 -12.16
CA ILE A 11 -1.36 51.94 -11.11
C ILE A 11 -2.27 50.86 -10.51
N ILE A 12 -3.53 51.21 -10.19
CA ILE A 12 -4.51 50.23 -9.67
C ILE A 12 -4.78 49.11 -10.68
N ALA A 13 -4.96 49.45 -11.96
CA ALA A 13 -5.19 48.46 -13.01
C ALA A 13 -4.01 47.50 -13.15
N VAL A 14 -2.77 48.01 -13.12
CA VAL A 14 -1.54 47.19 -13.17
C VAL A 14 -1.47 46.25 -11.96
N LEU A 15 -1.85 46.72 -10.77
CA LEU A 15 -1.84 45.91 -9.54
C LEU A 15 -2.91 44.80 -9.55
N ILE A 16 -4.11 45.09 -10.08
CA ILE A 16 -5.18 44.10 -10.25
C ILE A 16 -4.74 43.03 -11.26
N ILE A 17 -4.17 43.44 -12.40
CA ILE A 17 -3.69 42.52 -13.44
C ILE A 17 -2.57 41.63 -12.88
N ALA A 18 -1.63 42.21 -12.14
CA ALA A 18 -0.55 41.45 -11.51
C ALA A 18 -1.07 40.45 -10.46
N PHE A 19 -2.11 40.83 -9.70
CA PHE A 19 -2.76 39.94 -8.73
C PHE A 19 -3.51 38.78 -9.40
N LEU A 20 -4.25 39.05 -10.47
CA LEU A 20 -4.95 38.02 -11.27
C LEU A 20 -3.94 37.05 -11.88
N PHE A 21 -2.84 37.56 -12.43
CA PHE A 21 -1.79 36.74 -13.02
C PHE A 21 -1.09 35.87 -11.97
N ALA A 22 -0.79 36.43 -10.79
CA ALA A 22 -0.26 35.66 -9.67
C ALA A 22 -1.26 34.63 -9.14
N SER A 23 -2.57 34.83 -9.32
CA SER A 23 -3.60 33.90 -8.84
C SER A 23 -3.79 32.66 -9.73
N LEU A 24 -3.23 32.67 -10.95
CA LEU A 24 -3.31 31.56 -11.89
C LEU A 24 -2.65 30.30 -11.32
N PRO A 25 -3.27 29.11 -11.50
CA PRO A 25 -2.75 27.84 -10.99
C PRO A 25 -1.49 27.35 -11.73
N GLN A 26 -1.18 27.92 -12.90
CA GLN A 26 0.00 27.55 -13.71
C GLN A 26 1.31 28.19 -13.23
N VAL A 27 1.26 29.18 -12.33
CA VAL A 27 2.46 29.87 -11.84
C VAL A 27 3.07 29.09 -10.68
N ASN A 28 4.37 28.80 -10.76
CA ASN A 28 5.12 28.13 -9.69
C ASN A 28 4.88 28.81 -8.33
N HIS A 29 4.55 28.03 -7.29
CA HIS A 29 4.25 28.51 -5.94
C HIS A 29 5.32 29.46 -5.38
N LYS A 30 6.60 29.23 -5.71
CA LYS A 30 7.72 30.10 -5.30
C LYS A 30 7.68 31.48 -5.97
N THR A 31 7.33 31.53 -7.25
CA THR A 31 7.23 32.76 -8.04
C THR A 31 5.97 33.54 -7.69
N ARG A 32 4.83 32.85 -7.57
CA ARG A 32 3.55 33.42 -7.14
C ARG A 32 3.68 34.17 -5.81
N TYR A 33 4.36 33.59 -4.83
CA TYR A 33 4.52 34.22 -3.53
C TYR A 33 5.41 35.48 -3.57
N ARG A 34 6.51 35.45 -4.34
CA ARG A 34 7.39 36.61 -4.52
C ARG A 34 6.65 37.78 -5.17
N VAL A 35 5.83 37.49 -6.17
CA VAL A 35 5.01 38.50 -6.87
C VAL A 35 3.95 39.07 -5.93
N LEU A 36 3.21 38.23 -5.19
CA LEU A 36 2.21 38.71 -4.23
C LEU A 36 2.82 39.57 -3.12
N TYR A 37 4.03 39.23 -2.65
CA TYR A 37 4.75 40.02 -1.66
C TYR A 37 5.22 41.38 -2.21
N ALA A 38 5.73 41.40 -3.45
CA ALA A 38 6.09 42.65 -4.12
C ALA A 38 4.87 43.57 -4.31
N ILE A 39 3.72 43.01 -4.70
CA ILE A 39 2.46 43.75 -4.82
C ILE A 39 2.03 44.31 -3.45
N ALA A 40 2.09 43.52 -2.37
CA ALA A 40 1.74 43.98 -1.04
C ALA A 40 2.61 45.15 -0.56
N ILE A 41 3.93 45.10 -0.82
CA ILE A 41 4.85 46.19 -0.49
C ILE A 41 4.54 47.45 -1.30
N ILE A 42 4.32 47.31 -2.61
CA ILE A 42 3.98 48.45 -3.48
C ILE A 42 2.67 49.09 -3.05
N MET A 43 1.66 48.28 -2.70
CA MET A 43 0.38 48.76 -2.18
C MET A 43 0.54 49.57 -0.89
N LEU A 44 1.35 49.10 0.07
CA LEU A 44 1.64 49.81 1.31
C LEU A 44 2.40 51.12 1.08
N LEU A 45 3.37 51.13 0.16
CA LEU A 45 4.11 52.35 -0.18
C LEU A 45 3.27 53.37 -0.93
N ALA A 46 2.27 52.93 -1.70
CA ALA A 46 1.37 53.82 -2.43
C ALA A 46 0.43 54.60 -1.50
N VAL A 47 0.08 54.07 -0.32
CA VAL A 47 -0.81 54.76 0.65
C VAL A 47 -0.31 56.18 0.99
N ILE A 48 1.00 56.35 1.16
CA ILE A 48 1.62 57.61 1.58
C ILE A 48 1.42 58.74 0.54
N PRO A 49 1.87 58.61 -0.73
CA PRO A 49 1.66 59.65 -1.73
C PRO A 49 0.19 59.86 -2.09
N ILE A 50 -0.66 58.82 -1.97
CA ILE A 50 -2.11 58.94 -2.20
C ILE A 50 -2.75 59.82 -1.13
N SER A 51 -2.41 59.60 0.14
CA SER A 51 -2.92 60.39 1.26
C SER A 51 -2.45 61.85 1.21
N GLU A 52 -1.20 62.10 0.82
CA GLU A 52 -0.65 63.46 0.65
C GLU A 52 -1.28 64.20 -0.54
N TYR A 53 -1.45 63.53 -1.69
CA TYR A 53 -2.11 64.08 -2.86
C TYR A 53 -3.58 64.48 -2.59
N MET A 54 -4.29 63.67 -1.81
CA MET A 54 -5.70 63.91 -1.48
C MET A 54 -5.90 65.05 -0.46
N ALA A 55 -4.88 65.35 0.35
CA ALA A 55 -4.88 66.48 1.29
C ALA A 55 -4.67 67.85 0.61
N GLY A 56 -4.02 67.91 -0.55
CA GLY A 56 -3.71 69.15 -1.28
C GLY A 56 -4.83 69.70 -2.19
N GLY A 57 -5.90 68.93 -2.44
CA GLY A 57 -6.97 69.26 -3.39
C GLY A 57 -8.21 69.89 -2.73
N ILE A 58 -8.30 71.22 -2.72
CA ILE A 58 -9.42 71.99 -2.14
C ILE A 58 -10.61 72.04 -3.13
N GLN A 59 -11.40 70.95 -3.27
CA GLN A 59 -12.80 71.08 -3.73
C GLN A 59 -13.77 69.93 -3.41
N ASN A 60 -13.36 68.82 -2.78
CA ASN A 60 -14.28 67.73 -2.40
C ASN A 60 -13.71 66.81 -1.29
N SER A 61 -13.35 67.39 -0.15
CA SER A 61 -12.57 66.71 0.91
C SER A 61 -13.21 65.46 1.52
N SER A 62 -14.54 65.38 1.61
CA SER A 62 -15.23 64.21 2.18
C SER A 62 -15.16 62.97 1.27
N ASN A 63 -15.37 63.14 -0.04
CA ASN A 63 -15.25 62.05 -1.02
C ASN A 63 -13.81 61.55 -1.11
N ASN A 64 -12.83 62.44 -0.96
CA ASN A 64 -11.43 62.08 -0.99
C ASN A 64 -11.01 61.25 0.24
N TYR A 65 -11.46 61.62 1.43
CA TYR A 65 -11.20 60.85 2.65
C TYR A 65 -11.86 59.47 2.63
N LEU A 66 -13.09 59.38 2.12
CA LEU A 66 -13.79 58.10 1.95
C LEU A 66 -13.04 57.15 1.01
N LEU A 67 -12.47 57.67 -0.08
CA LEU A 67 -11.69 56.86 -1.03
C LEU A 67 -10.41 56.29 -0.40
N VAL A 68 -9.70 57.10 0.39
CA VAL A 68 -8.48 56.66 1.11
C VAL A 68 -8.83 55.60 2.15
N LEU A 69 -9.92 55.79 2.92
CA LEU A 69 -10.38 54.81 3.90
C LEU A 69 -10.75 53.47 3.24
N ILE A 70 -11.45 53.49 2.10
CA ILE A 70 -11.79 52.28 1.33
C ILE A 70 -10.51 51.58 0.83
N PHE A 71 -9.52 52.33 0.38
CA PHE A 71 -8.24 51.79 -0.07
C PHE A 71 -7.47 51.11 1.07
N ASP A 72 -7.35 51.76 2.23
CA ASP A 72 -6.65 51.21 3.39
C ASP A 72 -7.30 49.91 3.91
N ILE A 73 -8.64 49.87 3.93
CA ILE A 73 -9.39 48.64 4.29
C ILE A 73 -9.09 47.53 3.28
N ALA A 74 -9.10 47.83 1.98
CA ALA A 74 -8.80 46.84 0.93
C ALA A 74 -7.37 46.30 1.04
N VAL A 75 -6.38 47.16 1.29
CA VAL A 75 -4.98 46.77 1.54
C VAL A 75 -4.88 45.90 2.81
N GLY A 76 -5.60 46.25 3.88
CA GLY A 76 -5.64 45.46 5.12
C GLY A 76 -6.16 44.04 4.89
N TYR A 77 -7.29 43.88 4.20
CA TYR A 77 -7.83 42.56 3.83
C TYR A 77 -6.87 41.76 2.95
N PHE A 78 -6.22 42.44 2.00
CA PHE A 78 -5.22 41.81 1.14
C PHE A 78 -4.04 41.26 1.94
N CYS A 79 -3.48 42.04 2.87
CA CYS A 79 -2.40 41.61 3.74
C CYS A 79 -2.78 40.41 4.61
N MET A 80 -4.00 40.41 5.19
CA MET A 80 -4.51 39.26 5.94
C MET A 80 -4.65 38.00 5.07
N TYR A 81 -5.13 38.16 3.84
CA TYR A 81 -5.26 37.05 2.88
C TYR A 81 -3.89 36.43 2.54
N ILE A 82 -2.85 37.24 2.29
CA ILE A 82 -1.50 36.74 2.03
C ILE A 82 -0.93 35.99 3.24
N ALA A 83 -1.16 36.48 4.46
CA ALA A 83 -0.72 35.82 5.69
C ALA A 83 -1.40 34.44 5.88
N ALA A 84 -2.71 34.36 5.64
CA ALA A 84 -3.45 33.10 5.67
C ALA A 84 -2.94 32.10 4.62
N LEU A 85 -2.67 32.58 3.40
CA LEU A 85 -2.15 31.77 2.31
C LEU A 85 -0.72 31.24 2.61
N LEU A 86 0.12 32.03 3.28
CA LEU A 86 1.43 31.55 3.75
C LEU A 86 1.27 30.39 4.75
N LYS A 87 0.41 30.57 5.76
CA LYS A 87 0.16 29.56 6.78
C LYS A 87 -0.39 28.26 6.17
N PHE A 88 -1.33 28.37 5.23
CA PHE A 88 -1.86 27.23 4.49
C PHE A 88 -0.78 26.49 3.71
N ASN A 89 0.16 27.18 3.06
CA ASN A 89 1.22 26.53 2.28
C ASN A 89 2.27 25.82 3.15
N VAL A 90 2.58 26.37 4.33
CA VAL A 90 3.43 25.67 5.31
C VAL A 90 2.70 24.43 5.81
N LEU A 91 1.41 24.55 6.11
CA LEU A 91 0.59 23.44 6.55
C LEU A 91 0.49 22.35 5.48
N LYS A 92 0.26 22.72 4.21
CA LYS A 92 0.22 21.79 3.07
C LYS A 92 1.52 21.00 2.92
N ARG A 93 2.67 21.65 3.05
CA ARG A 93 3.99 20.97 3.00
C ARG A 93 4.18 20.01 4.17
N LYS A 94 3.81 20.43 5.39
CA LYS A 94 3.85 19.55 6.57
C LYS A 94 2.91 18.36 6.43
N ASN A 95 1.70 18.58 5.90
CA ASN A 95 0.73 17.53 5.66
C ASN A 95 1.23 16.53 4.61
N GLN A 96 1.82 17.01 3.51
CA GLN A 96 2.43 16.15 2.51
C GLN A 96 3.60 15.33 3.08
N ALA A 97 4.45 15.93 3.92
CA ALA A 97 5.53 15.20 4.58
C ALA A 97 4.98 14.12 5.54
N LEU A 98 3.88 14.43 6.25
CA LEU A 98 3.21 13.48 7.13
C LEU A 98 2.55 12.33 6.35
N GLU A 99 1.85 12.62 5.25
CA GLU A 99 1.24 11.61 4.37
C GLU A 99 2.30 10.66 3.80
N ASN A 100 3.45 11.21 3.36
CA ASN A 100 4.56 10.40 2.88
C ASN A 100 5.13 9.50 3.99
N ALA A 101 5.38 10.05 5.19
CA ALA A 101 5.90 9.28 6.32
C ALA A 101 4.92 8.21 6.80
N LEU A 102 3.62 8.50 6.77
CA LEU A 102 2.57 7.54 7.09
C LEU A 102 2.52 6.41 6.06
N THR A 103 2.63 6.74 4.77
CA THR A 103 2.66 5.76 3.69
C THR A 103 3.88 4.84 3.80
N GLU A 104 5.06 5.40 4.09
CA GLU A 104 6.29 4.64 4.34
C GLU A 104 6.13 3.70 5.53
N LYS A 105 5.63 4.19 6.67
CA LYS A 105 5.37 3.36 7.85
C LYS A 105 4.33 2.28 7.61
N GLN A 106 3.29 2.57 6.82
CA GLN A 106 2.29 1.58 6.45
C GLN A 106 2.89 0.49 5.54
N GLN A 107 3.75 0.87 4.58
CA GLN A 107 4.45 -0.06 3.72
C GLN A 107 5.43 -0.95 4.50
N GLU A 108 6.18 -0.37 5.44
CA GLU A 108 7.07 -1.09 6.36
C GLU A 108 6.30 -2.11 7.20
N ASN A 109 5.18 -1.70 7.82
CA ASN A 109 4.34 -2.61 8.61
C ASN A 109 3.78 -3.76 7.77
N VAL A 110 3.34 -3.50 6.53
CA VAL A 110 2.86 -4.55 5.63
C VAL A 110 4.00 -5.51 5.25
N ALA A 111 5.21 -5.00 5.00
CA ALA A 111 6.37 -5.84 4.71
C ALA A 111 6.73 -6.76 5.88
N ILE A 112 6.80 -6.23 7.11
CA ILE A 112 7.09 -7.00 8.32
C ILE A 112 6.01 -8.07 8.56
N LEU A 113 4.73 -7.71 8.41
CA LEU A 113 3.64 -8.68 8.56
C LEU A 113 3.71 -9.78 7.51
N LEU A 114 4.04 -9.45 6.26
CA LEU A 114 4.20 -10.42 5.19
C LEU A 114 5.37 -11.36 5.45
N GLU A 115 6.52 -10.84 5.88
CA GLU A 115 7.70 -11.61 6.25
C GLU A 115 7.39 -12.56 7.40
N HIS A 116 6.78 -12.08 8.48
CA HIS A 116 6.38 -12.90 9.61
C HIS A 116 5.38 -14.01 9.22
N GLN A 117 4.42 -13.72 8.34
CA GLN A 117 3.51 -14.74 7.81
C GLN A 117 4.26 -15.77 6.96
N ASN A 118 5.21 -15.33 6.14
CA ASN A 118 6.02 -16.23 5.31
C ASN A 118 6.89 -17.15 6.16
N GLU A 119 7.57 -16.62 7.19
CA GLU A 119 8.35 -17.42 8.16
C GLU A 119 7.47 -18.46 8.86
N LYS A 120 6.27 -18.05 9.32
CA LYS A 120 5.32 -18.96 9.96
C LYS A 120 4.85 -20.07 9.01
N GLN A 121 4.57 -19.72 7.74
CA GLN A 121 4.21 -20.69 6.71
C GLN A 121 5.37 -21.62 6.36
N GLN A 122 6.60 -21.12 6.32
CA GLN A 122 7.80 -21.89 6.06
C GLN A 122 8.08 -22.87 7.21
N ALA A 123 7.99 -22.43 8.47
CA ALA A 123 8.16 -23.28 9.64
C ALA A 123 7.08 -24.38 9.71
N LEU A 124 5.83 -24.05 9.33
CA LEU A 124 4.77 -25.04 9.20
C LEU A 124 5.10 -26.06 8.10
N ARG A 125 5.47 -25.61 6.90
CA ARG A 125 5.86 -26.50 5.78
C ARG A 125 6.98 -27.44 6.19
N GLN A 126 8.03 -26.91 6.82
CA GLN A 126 9.17 -27.69 7.28
C GLN A 126 8.75 -28.78 8.29
N ARG A 127 7.99 -28.39 9.33
CA ARG A 127 7.49 -29.34 10.33
C ARG A 127 6.65 -30.47 9.71
N GLU A 128 5.78 -30.12 8.77
CA GLU A 128 4.89 -31.08 8.12
C GLU A 128 5.63 -32.03 7.17
N LEU A 129 6.66 -31.54 6.47
CA LEU A 129 7.54 -32.36 5.63
C LEU A 129 8.46 -33.26 6.47
N GLU A 130 8.99 -32.76 7.60
CA GLU A 130 9.77 -33.56 8.56
C GLU A 130 8.93 -34.68 9.17
N TRP A 131 7.68 -34.38 9.54
CA TRP A 131 6.74 -35.38 10.01
C TRP A 131 6.48 -36.44 8.92
N LEU A 132 6.26 -36.02 7.67
CA LEU A 132 6.09 -36.94 6.55
C LEU A 132 7.34 -37.82 6.35
N ALA A 133 8.53 -37.22 6.37
CA ALA A 133 9.81 -37.92 6.30
C ALA A 133 9.93 -39.00 7.39
N GLY A 134 9.50 -38.67 8.61
CA GLY A 134 9.44 -39.62 9.73
C GLY A 134 8.47 -40.78 9.49
N LYS A 135 7.36 -40.53 8.79
CA LYS A 135 6.33 -41.54 8.48
C LYS A 135 6.66 -42.43 7.31
N ILE A 136 7.50 -41.98 6.38
CA ILE A 136 7.89 -42.74 5.17
C ILE A 136 9.23 -43.48 5.32
N LYS A 137 9.76 -43.62 6.54
CA LYS A 137 11.03 -44.32 6.82
C LYS A 137 11.08 -45.80 6.42
N MET A 138 9.93 -46.40 6.11
CA MET A 138 9.83 -47.78 5.60
C MET A 138 10.17 -47.91 4.11
N PHE A 139 10.27 -46.80 3.38
CA PHE A 139 10.77 -46.77 2.00
C PHE A 139 12.30 -46.71 1.96
N THR A 140 12.91 -47.02 0.81
CA THR A 140 14.37 -46.86 0.68
C THR A 140 14.76 -45.37 0.69
N GLU A 141 16.03 -45.06 0.92
CA GLU A 141 16.50 -43.67 0.96
C GLU A 141 16.25 -42.94 -0.37
N GLU A 142 16.39 -43.65 -1.49
CA GLU A 142 16.12 -43.12 -2.83
C GLU A 142 14.63 -42.79 -2.99
N GLU A 143 13.75 -43.74 -2.63
CA GLU A 143 12.30 -43.58 -2.65
C GLU A 143 11.86 -42.40 -1.77
N GLN A 144 12.36 -42.34 -0.53
CA GLN A 144 12.10 -41.25 0.40
C GLN A 144 12.52 -39.90 -0.18
N LYS A 145 13.72 -39.81 -0.76
CA LYS A 145 14.21 -38.58 -1.38
C LYS A 145 13.33 -38.13 -2.54
N ALA A 146 12.88 -39.05 -3.38
CA ALA A 146 12.00 -38.73 -4.50
C ALA A 146 10.59 -38.31 -4.05
N ILE A 147 10.04 -38.96 -3.02
CA ILE A 147 8.76 -38.58 -2.40
C ILE A 147 8.87 -37.17 -1.79
N LEU A 148 9.91 -36.90 -1.00
CA LEU A 148 10.10 -35.62 -0.33
C LEU A 148 10.39 -34.49 -1.32
N ALA A 149 11.12 -34.74 -2.40
CA ALA A 149 11.32 -33.76 -3.46
C ALA A 149 9.99 -33.38 -4.13
N SER A 150 9.17 -34.38 -4.43
CA SER A 150 7.82 -34.17 -5.01
C SER A 150 6.90 -33.44 -4.03
N ALA A 151 6.92 -33.85 -2.75
CA ALA A 151 6.14 -33.22 -1.69
C ALA A 151 6.56 -31.78 -1.42
N CYS A 152 7.86 -31.48 -1.49
CA CYS A 152 8.40 -30.14 -1.39
C CYS A 152 7.87 -29.27 -2.53
N ALA A 153 8.08 -29.67 -3.79
CA ALA A 153 7.60 -28.92 -4.96
C ALA A 153 6.08 -28.68 -4.92
N PHE A 154 5.31 -29.67 -4.46
CA PHE A 154 3.87 -29.53 -4.29
C PHE A 154 3.50 -28.56 -3.15
N ALA A 155 4.22 -28.61 -2.03
CA ALA A 155 4.05 -27.70 -0.91
C ALA A 155 4.37 -26.24 -1.30
N GLU A 156 5.50 -26.00 -1.94
CA GLU A 156 6.00 -24.65 -2.27
C GLU A 156 5.28 -24.01 -3.46
N HIS A 157 5.16 -24.77 -4.56
CA HIS A 157 4.73 -24.22 -5.85
C HIS A 157 3.38 -24.78 -6.31
N GLY A 158 2.82 -25.77 -5.62
CA GLY A 158 1.62 -26.47 -6.08
C GLY A 158 1.86 -27.35 -7.30
N LEU A 159 3.12 -27.61 -7.63
CA LEU A 159 3.52 -28.43 -8.77
C LEU A 159 3.73 -29.86 -8.32
N ILE A 160 3.09 -30.81 -9.00
CA ILE A 160 3.31 -32.23 -8.78
C ILE A 160 4.41 -32.67 -9.72
N ILE A 161 5.58 -32.95 -9.17
CA ILE A 161 6.71 -33.52 -9.91
C ILE A 161 6.60 -35.03 -9.79
N THR A 162 6.50 -35.74 -10.91
CA THR A 162 6.52 -37.20 -10.89
C THR A 162 7.91 -37.68 -10.48
N PRO A 163 8.03 -38.56 -9.48
CA PRO A 163 9.29 -39.17 -9.09
C PRO A 163 10.00 -39.83 -10.29
N SER A 164 11.31 -39.58 -10.44
CA SER A 164 12.13 -40.26 -11.46
C SER A 164 12.32 -41.76 -11.22
N ILE A 165 11.94 -42.23 -10.04
CA ILE A 165 11.96 -43.64 -9.64
C ILE A 165 10.55 -44.10 -9.31
N THR A 166 10.23 -45.34 -9.68
CA THR A 166 8.93 -45.93 -9.34
C THR A 166 8.95 -46.36 -7.88
N ILE A 167 8.08 -45.76 -7.06
CA ILE A 167 7.90 -46.13 -5.66
C ILE A 167 7.27 -47.51 -5.59
N GLN A 168 7.99 -48.46 -5.00
CA GLN A 168 7.56 -49.85 -4.91
C GLN A 168 6.53 -50.05 -3.79
N LEU A 169 5.68 -51.06 -3.96
CA LEU A 169 4.79 -51.50 -2.89
C LEU A 169 5.62 -52.11 -1.74
N LYS A 170 5.29 -51.73 -0.51
CA LYS A 170 5.86 -52.28 0.71
C LYS A 170 4.78 -53.01 1.50
N ASP A 171 5.07 -54.24 1.93
CA ASP A 171 4.15 -55.05 2.75
C ASP A 171 3.83 -54.39 4.10
N THR A 172 4.72 -53.53 4.58
CA THR A 172 4.60 -52.80 5.85
C THR A 172 3.80 -51.50 5.75
N CYS A 173 3.38 -51.08 4.55
CA CYS A 173 2.68 -49.82 4.34
C CYS A 173 1.43 -50.02 3.47
N SER A 174 0.25 -49.78 4.04
CA SER A 174 -1.01 -49.91 3.32
C SER A 174 -1.35 -48.66 2.49
N GLN A 175 -2.23 -48.81 1.50
CA GLN A 175 -2.83 -47.69 0.77
C GLN A 175 -3.50 -46.66 1.70
N GLN A 176 -4.11 -47.12 2.79
CA GLN A 176 -4.76 -46.23 3.77
C GLN A 176 -3.75 -45.43 4.58
N ASP A 177 -2.57 -45.99 4.84
CA ASP A 177 -1.51 -45.30 5.57
C ASP A 177 -0.90 -44.19 4.72
N ILE A 178 -0.55 -44.46 3.46
CA ILE A 178 -0.06 -43.42 2.53
C ILE A 178 -1.10 -42.32 2.37
N MET A 179 -2.37 -42.69 2.16
CA MET A 179 -3.45 -41.74 2.03
C MET A 179 -3.56 -40.87 3.29
N TYR A 180 -3.48 -41.45 4.48
CA TYR A 180 -3.48 -40.70 5.73
C TYR A 180 -2.25 -39.79 5.87
N PHE A 181 -1.03 -40.27 5.64
CA PHE A 181 0.19 -39.47 5.79
C PHE A 181 0.17 -38.25 4.87
N VAL A 182 -0.11 -38.47 3.59
CA VAL A 182 -0.15 -37.41 2.57
C VAL A 182 -1.30 -36.43 2.82
N CYS A 183 -2.50 -36.93 3.15
CA CYS A 183 -3.62 -36.05 3.50
C CYS A 183 -3.33 -35.22 4.75
N SER A 184 -2.76 -35.84 5.78
CA SER A 184 -2.44 -35.18 7.05
C SER A 184 -1.44 -34.05 6.86
N THR A 185 -0.36 -34.30 6.13
CA THR A 185 0.65 -33.30 5.79
C THR A 185 0.05 -32.15 4.96
N PHE A 186 -0.64 -32.45 3.86
CA PHE A 186 -1.04 -31.39 2.93
C PHE A 186 -2.31 -30.65 3.33
N PHE A 187 -3.23 -31.28 4.05
CA PHE A 187 -4.36 -30.57 4.62
C PHE A 187 -3.91 -29.56 5.68
N ASN A 188 -2.91 -29.88 6.50
CA ASN A 188 -2.36 -28.93 7.47
C ASN A 188 -1.66 -27.74 6.79
N MET A 189 -1.09 -27.95 5.60
CA MET A 189 -0.59 -26.88 4.73
C MET A 189 -1.69 -26.14 3.94
N GLY A 190 -2.96 -26.50 4.12
CA GLY A 190 -4.09 -25.84 3.44
C GLY A 190 -4.28 -26.22 1.97
N LYS A 191 -3.70 -27.32 1.49
CA LYS A 191 -3.89 -27.79 0.10
C LYS A 191 -5.30 -28.34 -0.10
N LYS A 192 -5.83 -28.17 -1.31
CA LYS A 192 -7.18 -28.64 -1.66
C LYS A 192 -7.19 -30.16 -1.79
N ARG A 193 -8.34 -30.76 -1.46
CA ARG A 193 -8.56 -32.21 -1.61
C ARG A 193 -8.28 -32.70 -3.03
N SER A 194 -8.71 -31.96 -4.06
CA SER A 194 -8.46 -32.30 -5.47
C SER A 194 -6.97 -32.42 -5.77
N ASP A 195 -6.19 -31.47 -5.29
CA ASP A 195 -4.76 -31.37 -5.60
C ASP A 195 -3.99 -32.48 -4.89
N ILE A 196 -4.41 -32.84 -3.67
CA ILE A 196 -3.86 -33.97 -2.93
C ILE A 196 -4.23 -35.31 -3.60
N VAL A 197 -5.43 -35.44 -4.16
CA VAL A 197 -5.80 -36.63 -4.96
C VAL A 197 -4.87 -36.78 -6.15
N SER A 198 -4.62 -35.69 -6.89
CA SER A 198 -3.73 -35.71 -8.05
C SER A 198 -2.29 -36.03 -7.65
N PHE A 199 -1.82 -35.46 -6.53
CA PHE A 199 -0.50 -35.78 -5.97
C PHE A 199 -0.37 -37.28 -5.68
N LEU A 200 -1.35 -37.87 -4.99
CA LEU A 200 -1.35 -39.30 -4.65
C LEU A 200 -1.33 -40.19 -5.89
N SER A 201 -2.13 -39.87 -6.92
CA SER A 201 -2.17 -40.69 -8.14
C SER A 201 -0.90 -40.60 -8.97
N GLN A 202 -0.25 -39.44 -9.03
CA GLN A 202 0.96 -39.24 -9.84
C GLN A 202 2.23 -39.74 -9.13
N VAL A 203 2.33 -39.50 -7.82
CA VAL A 203 3.52 -39.87 -7.04
C VAL A 203 3.49 -41.35 -6.66
N PHE A 204 2.32 -41.91 -6.36
CA PHE A 204 2.17 -43.31 -5.92
C PHE A 204 1.28 -44.14 -6.86
N PRO A 205 1.62 -44.28 -8.15
CA PRO A 205 0.77 -44.96 -9.13
C PRO A 205 0.52 -46.43 -8.80
N LEU A 206 1.50 -47.13 -8.22
CA LEU A 206 1.35 -48.53 -7.80
C LEU A 206 0.40 -48.70 -6.60
N TYR A 207 0.34 -47.70 -5.71
CA TYR A 207 -0.62 -47.70 -4.61
C TYR A 207 -2.01 -47.25 -5.05
N PHE A 208 -2.15 -46.44 -6.09
CA PHE A 208 -3.45 -45.92 -6.53
C PHE A 208 -3.71 -46.14 -8.03
N PRO A 209 -3.75 -47.41 -8.50
CA PRO A 209 -3.89 -47.71 -9.93
C PRO A 209 -5.27 -47.35 -10.51
N ALA A 210 -6.27 -47.18 -9.66
CA ALA A 210 -7.65 -46.88 -10.06
C ALA A 210 -7.86 -45.40 -10.47
N GLY A 211 -6.82 -44.56 -10.37
CA GLY A 211 -6.85 -43.16 -10.79
C GLY A 211 -7.61 -42.21 -9.85
N GLU A 212 -7.63 -40.93 -10.22
CA GLU A 212 -8.14 -39.83 -9.39
C GLU A 212 -9.63 -39.96 -9.02
N SER A 213 -10.47 -40.46 -9.93
CA SER A 213 -11.92 -40.51 -9.75
C SER A 213 -12.35 -41.46 -8.62
N VAL A 214 -11.68 -42.61 -8.50
CA VAL A 214 -11.92 -43.59 -7.44
C VAL A 214 -11.27 -43.14 -6.14
N LEU A 215 -10.07 -42.55 -6.23
CA LEU A 215 -9.35 -42.04 -5.07
C LEU A 215 -10.09 -40.87 -4.40
N ALA A 216 -10.67 -39.96 -5.17
CA ALA A 216 -11.45 -38.84 -4.66
C ALA A 216 -12.64 -39.29 -3.82
N LYS A 217 -13.28 -40.42 -4.15
CA LYS A 217 -14.40 -40.99 -3.37
C LYS A 217 -13.95 -41.62 -2.05
N LYS A 218 -12.75 -42.20 -2.01
CA LYS A 218 -12.18 -42.89 -0.83
C LYS A 218 -11.41 -41.97 0.12
N MET A 219 -11.11 -40.75 -0.33
CA MET A 219 -10.36 -39.75 0.43
C MET A 219 -10.99 -39.45 1.80
N PRO A 220 -10.18 -39.44 2.88
CA PRO A 220 -10.65 -39.10 4.21
C PRO A 220 -11.00 -37.61 4.29
N GLY A 221 -11.97 -37.26 5.12
CA GLY A 221 -12.33 -35.87 5.40
C GLY A 221 -11.29 -35.20 6.31
N LEU A 222 -11.14 -33.87 6.17
CA LEU A 222 -10.20 -33.05 6.94
C LEU A 222 -10.30 -33.30 8.45
N GLU A 223 -11.52 -33.27 9.00
CA GLU A 223 -11.76 -33.45 10.44
C GLU A 223 -11.29 -34.82 10.94
N LYS A 224 -11.56 -35.89 10.18
CA LYS A 224 -11.12 -37.25 10.54
C LYS A 224 -9.59 -37.38 10.55
N VAL A 225 -8.93 -36.68 9.62
CA VAL A 225 -7.46 -36.68 9.53
C VAL A 225 -6.84 -35.91 10.70
N LYS A 226 -7.44 -34.77 11.10
CA LYS A 226 -7.00 -34.00 12.27
C LYS A 226 -7.18 -34.77 13.56
N GLU A 227 -8.36 -35.36 13.78
CA GLU A 227 -8.66 -36.16 14.97
C GLU A 227 -7.65 -37.32 15.14
N ARG A 228 -7.33 -38.03 14.06
CA ARG A 228 -6.33 -39.11 14.10
C ARG A 228 -4.93 -38.59 14.44
N ARG A 229 -4.58 -37.39 13.97
CA ARG A 229 -3.27 -36.77 14.24
C ARG A 229 -3.16 -36.28 15.67
N GLU A 230 -4.22 -35.73 16.24
CA GLU A 230 -4.27 -35.33 17.65
C GLU A 230 -4.13 -36.53 18.58
N LYS A 231 -4.84 -37.64 18.28
CA LYS A 231 -4.69 -38.91 19.01
C LYS A 231 -3.25 -39.43 18.96
N GLU A 232 -2.57 -39.33 17.83
CA GLU A 232 -1.17 -39.75 17.71
C GLU A 232 -0.24 -38.88 18.56
N ASN A 233 -0.48 -37.57 18.64
CA ASN A 233 0.33 -36.66 19.44
C ASN A 233 0.10 -36.82 20.95
N GLN A 234 -1.09 -37.24 21.38
CA GLN A 234 -1.39 -37.56 22.78
C GLN A 234 -0.83 -38.93 23.22
N SER A 235 -0.53 -39.79 22.26
CA SER A 235 -0.01 -41.14 22.51
C SER A 235 1.53 -41.21 22.49
N LYS A 236 2.20 -40.08 22.31
CA LYS A 236 3.67 -39.91 22.33
C LYS A 236 4.09 -39.21 23.60
#